data_AF-A0A2G2FF88-F1
#
_entry.id   AF-A0A2G2FF88-F1
#
_cell.length_a   1.000
_cell.length_b   1.000
_cell.length_c   1.000
_cell.angle_alpha   90.00
_cell.angle_beta   90.00
_cell.angle_gamma   90.00
#
_symmetry.space_group_name_H-M   'P 1'
#
loop_
_entity.id
_entity.type
_entity.pdbx_description
1 polymer ?
#
loop_
_entity_poly.entity_id
_entity_poly.type
_entity_poly.pdbx_seq_one_letter_code
_entity_poly.pdbx_strand_id
1 'polypeptide(L)'
;MKKSKFNFLLSLLALGIFSYLLWVQSNYEISVDFNSKIPEGYNSLGIDVSHHQGIIDWNKLLDSTIVKPKINFVYIKVTEGNDHLDSQWEYNRKSLLELGVNHGAYHFFQSKKLPVPQAEHFLSHWKPSENELPPVLDVEIEGFDDEDLRHKVKRWITIVEKQSGMRPIIYTSLHFYQKKFKGHFPNHKFWIASYSRNPRIERDPAILHWQFTEGATLPYHRTLVDLNVSKLNFRD
;
A
#
# COMPACT_ATOMS: atom_id res chain seq x y z
N MET A 1 -0.82 19.85 -61.70
CA MET A 1 -1.78 19.91 -60.58
C MET A 1 -1.83 18.68 -59.67
N LYS A 2 -1.82 17.43 -60.17
CA LYS A 2 -1.96 16.23 -59.31
C LYS A 2 -0.81 16.01 -58.29
N LYS A 3 0.46 16.23 -58.66
CA LYS A 3 1.62 16.08 -57.77
C LYS A 3 1.61 17.04 -56.57
N SER A 4 1.15 18.28 -56.75
CA SER A 4 1.08 19.28 -55.68
C SER A 4 0.03 18.91 -54.62
N LYS A 5 -1.14 18.40 -55.03
CA LYS A 5 -2.16 17.88 -54.11
C LYS A 5 -1.68 16.64 -53.36
N PHE A 6 -0.93 15.75 -54.03
CA PHE A 6 -0.35 14.57 -53.40
C PHE A 6 0.68 14.93 -52.33
N ASN A 7 1.61 15.85 -52.63
CA ASN A 7 2.59 16.34 -51.66
C ASN A 7 1.93 17.07 -50.47
N PHE A 8 0.85 17.82 -50.73
CA PHE A 8 0.08 18.48 -49.67
C PHE A 8 -0.60 17.47 -48.72
N LEU A 9 -1.17 16.40 -49.26
CA LEU A 9 -1.73 15.30 -48.46
C LEU A 9 -0.65 14.57 -47.63
N LEU A 10 0.53 14.36 -48.19
CA LEU A 10 1.65 13.74 -47.48
C LEU A 10 2.09 14.59 -46.28
N SER A 11 2.17 15.92 -46.45
CA SER A 11 2.52 16.86 -45.38
C SER A 11 1.47 16.88 -44.26
N LEU A 12 0.17 16.81 -44.60
CA LEU A 12 -0.90 16.72 -43.59
C LEU A 12 -0.84 15.41 -42.80
N LEU A 13 -0.53 14.29 -43.46
CA LEU A 13 -0.37 13.00 -42.80
C LEU A 13 0.83 13.02 -41.84
N ALA A 14 1.97 13.59 -42.26
CA ALA A 14 3.16 13.73 -41.42
C ALA A 14 2.91 14.65 -40.21
N LEU A 15 2.19 15.76 -40.39
CA LEU A 15 1.77 16.64 -39.29
C LEU A 15 0.83 15.91 -38.32
N GLY A 16 -0.09 15.09 -38.82
CA GLY A 16 -0.98 14.28 -38.00
C GLY A 16 -0.22 13.24 -37.17
N ILE A 17 0.72 12.52 -37.77
CA ILE A 17 1.59 11.56 -37.07
C ILE A 17 2.45 12.27 -36.03
N PHE A 18 3.08 13.39 -36.38
CA PHE A 18 3.92 14.16 -35.46
C PHE A 18 3.11 14.71 -34.28
N SER A 19 1.90 15.24 -34.53
CA SER A 19 0.99 15.70 -33.48
C SER A 19 0.52 14.56 -32.59
N TYR A 20 0.25 13.38 -33.17
CA TYR A 20 -0.07 12.17 -32.41
C TYR A 20 1.11 11.69 -31.58
N LEU A 21 2.34 11.70 -32.10
CA LEU A 21 3.54 11.34 -31.36
C LEU A 21 3.84 12.33 -30.24
N LEU A 22 3.68 13.63 -30.47
CA LEU A 22 3.78 14.65 -29.42
C LEU A 22 2.70 14.47 -28.36
N TRP A 23 1.47 14.15 -28.74
CA TRP A 23 0.37 13.87 -27.82
C TRP A 23 0.60 12.59 -27.02
N VAL A 24 1.13 11.53 -27.65
CA VAL A 24 1.56 10.31 -26.95
C VAL A 24 2.67 10.65 -25.97
N GLN A 25 3.71 11.38 -26.40
CA GLN A 25 4.86 11.75 -25.58
C GLN A 25 4.49 12.68 -24.41
N SER A 26 3.60 13.64 -24.62
CA SER A 26 3.09 14.53 -23.55
C SER A 26 2.20 13.78 -22.55
N ASN A 27 1.45 12.78 -23.00
CA ASN A 27 0.70 11.87 -22.11
C ASN A 27 1.59 10.75 -21.52
N TYR A 28 2.89 10.78 -21.81
CA TYR A 28 3.90 9.85 -21.30
C TYR A 28 4.79 10.51 -20.24
N GLU A 29 4.45 11.70 -19.73
CA GLU A 29 5.11 12.26 -18.54
C GLU A 29 4.77 11.41 -17.32
N ILE A 30 5.58 10.40 -17.16
CA ILE A 30 5.62 9.52 -16.02
C ILE A 30 6.28 10.29 -14.88
N SER A 31 5.56 10.50 -13.78
CA SER A 31 6.13 11.13 -12.59
C SER A 31 7.35 10.35 -12.09
N VAL A 32 8.35 11.09 -11.63
CA VAL A 32 9.58 10.56 -11.01
C VAL A 32 9.54 10.69 -9.49
N ASP A 33 8.52 11.32 -8.95
CA ASP A 33 8.25 11.45 -7.52
C ASP A 33 6.77 11.21 -7.19
N PHE A 34 6.44 11.30 -5.91
CA PHE A 34 5.10 11.02 -5.41
C PHE A 34 4.10 12.18 -5.53
N ASN A 35 4.55 13.38 -5.95
CA ASN A 35 3.76 14.62 -5.95
C ASN A 35 3.01 14.89 -4.63
N SER A 36 3.62 14.53 -3.49
CA SER A 36 3.00 14.65 -2.17
C SER A 36 3.99 15.20 -1.14
N LYS A 37 3.49 16.04 -0.23
CA LYS A 37 4.30 16.57 0.88
C LYS A 37 4.37 15.53 2.00
N ILE A 38 5.58 15.03 2.25
CA ILE A 38 5.82 14.06 3.32
C ILE A 38 5.75 14.75 4.70
N PRO A 39 5.03 14.18 5.68
CA PRO A 39 5.02 14.70 7.04
C PRO A 39 6.39 14.64 7.71
N GLU A 40 6.72 15.68 8.47
CA GLU A 40 7.94 15.76 9.28
C GLU A 40 7.80 14.99 10.61
N GLY A 41 8.91 14.67 11.26
CA GLY A 41 8.93 14.02 12.58
C GLY A 41 8.79 12.50 12.55
N TYR A 42 8.84 11.88 11.37
CA TYR A 42 8.85 10.43 11.17
C TYR A 42 10.19 9.96 10.59
N ASN A 43 10.53 8.70 10.87
CA ASN A 43 11.85 8.15 10.58
C ASN A 43 11.93 7.42 9.23
N SER A 44 10.79 7.04 8.66
CA SER A 44 10.73 6.22 7.46
C SER A 44 9.47 6.49 6.65
N LEU A 45 9.63 6.54 5.33
CA LEU A 45 8.55 6.60 4.35
C LEU A 45 8.27 5.19 3.84
N GLY A 46 7.01 4.86 3.60
CA GLY A 46 6.63 3.61 2.96
C GLY A 46 5.42 3.78 2.07
N ILE A 47 5.12 2.71 1.33
CA ILE A 47 3.92 2.60 0.51
C ILE A 47 3.18 1.32 0.88
N ASP A 48 1.90 1.27 0.55
CA ASP A 48 1.17 0.01 0.53
C ASP A 48 0.46 -0.20 -0.81
N VAL A 49 0.45 -1.44 -1.27
CA VAL A 49 0.06 -1.80 -2.63
C VAL A 49 -0.78 -3.07 -2.69
N SER A 50 -1.56 -3.18 -3.75
CA SER A 50 -2.38 -4.34 -4.08
C SER A 50 -2.43 -4.53 -5.60
N HIS A 51 -3.31 -5.42 -6.08
CA HIS A 51 -3.62 -5.54 -7.49
C HIS A 51 -4.07 -4.24 -8.16
N HIS A 52 -4.57 -3.25 -7.41
CA HIS A 52 -4.97 -1.95 -7.96
C HIS A 52 -3.81 -1.17 -8.60
N GLN A 53 -2.57 -1.38 -8.15
CA GLN A 53 -1.41 -0.72 -8.73
C GLN A 53 -0.88 -1.42 -10.00
N GLY A 54 -1.34 -2.64 -10.29
CA GLY A 54 -0.87 -3.43 -11.43
C GLY A 54 0.56 -3.93 -11.25
N ILE A 55 1.27 -4.11 -12.37
CA ILE A 55 2.67 -4.59 -12.37
C ILE A 55 3.59 -3.40 -12.05
N ILE A 56 4.33 -3.51 -10.95
CA ILE A 56 5.25 -2.48 -10.48
C ILE A 56 6.69 -2.76 -10.93
N ASP A 57 7.35 -1.82 -11.62
CA ASP A 57 8.80 -1.89 -11.83
C ASP A 57 9.54 -1.56 -10.53
N TRP A 58 9.71 -2.58 -9.68
CA TRP A 58 10.30 -2.44 -8.35
C TRP A 58 11.75 -1.97 -8.35
N ASN A 59 12.55 -2.38 -9.35
CA ASN A 59 13.94 -1.93 -9.48
C ASN A 59 13.98 -0.41 -9.64
N LYS A 60 13.14 0.11 -10.53
CA LYS A 60 13.08 1.54 -10.81
C LYS A 60 12.45 2.34 -9.67
N LEU A 61 11.39 1.80 -9.06
CA LEU A 61 10.69 2.47 -7.97
C LEU A 61 11.55 2.59 -6.71
N LEU A 62 12.41 1.60 -6.43
CA LEU A 62 13.26 1.54 -5.24
C LEU A 62 14.66 2.15 -5.46
N ASP A 63 15.00 2.54 -6.68
CA ASP A 63 16.25 3.23 -6.98
C ASP A 63 16.21 4.67 -6.44
N SER A 64 16.91 4.89 -5.31
CA SER A 64 16.99 6.20 -4.65
C SER A 64 17.73 7.30 -5.44
N THR A 65 18.43 6.94 -6.51
CA THR A 65 19.02 7.91 -7.45
C THR A 65 17.96 8.45 -8.42
N ILE A 66 16.87 7.70 -8.61
CA ILE A 66 15.79 7.99 -9.54
C ILE A 66 14.57 8.55 -8.79
N VAL A 67 14.04 7.81 -7.81
CA VAL A 67 12.83 8.17 -7.06
C VAL A 67 13.21 8.81 -5.74
N LYS A 68 12.64 10.00 -5.47
CA LYS A 68 12.81 10.70 -4.20
C LYS A 68 11.47 11.19 -3.66
N PRO A 69 11.28 11.19 -2.33
CA PRO A 69 12.14 10.57 -1.29
C PRO A 69 12.18 9.04 -1.36
N LYS A 70 13.21 8.42 -0.75
CA LYS A 70 13.40 6.96 -0.75
C LYS A 70 12.26 6.24 -0.02
N ILE A 71 11.80 5.11 -0.56
CA ILE A 71 10.92 4.17 0.13
C ILE A 71 11.76 3.32 1.09
N ASN A 72 11.40 3.31 2.36
CA ASN A 72 12.04 2.53 3.41
C ASN A 72 11.31 1.22 3.73
N PHE A 73 9.99 1.16 3.49
CA PHE A 73 9.21 -0.05 3.69
C PHE A 73 8.02 -0.15 2.74
N VAL A 74 7.53 -1.37 2.52
CA VAL A 74 6.37 -1.65 1.67
C VAL A 74 5.42 -2.64 2.36
N TYR A 75 4.11 -2.39 2.36
CA TYR A 75 3.12 -3.42 2.69
C TYR A 75 2.38 -3.88 1.43
N ILE A 76 2.18 -5.19 1.27
CA ILE A 76 1.51 -5.78 0.10
C ILE A 76 0.26 -6.53 0.55
N LYS A 77 -0.85 -6.34 -0.17
CA LYS A 77 -2.06 -7.14 0.02
C LYS A 77 -1.77 -8.60 -0.28
N VAL A 78 -2.15 -9.49 0.63
CA VAL A 78 -2.11 -10.94 0.39
C VAL A 78 -3.50 -11.44 0.07
N THR A 79 -4.42 -11.25 1.01
CA THR A 79 -5.73 -11.88 0.94
C THR A 79 -6.82 -10.92 1.42
N GLU A 80 -8.05 -11.25 1.02
CA GLU A 80 -9.26 -10.63 1.51
C GLU A 80 -10.27 -11.70 1.88
N GLY A 81 -10.89 -11.58 3.06
CA GLY A 81 -11.84 -12.58 3.51
C GLY A 81 -11.23 -13.98 3.57
N ASN A 82 -11.96 -14.99 3.13
CA ASN A 82 -11.54 -16.39 3.26
C ASN A 82 -11.36 -17.08 1.90
N ASP A 83 -11.37 -16.30 0.83
CA ASP A 83 -11.57 -16.78 -0.54
C ASP A 83 -10.86 -15.94 -1.61
N HIS A 84 -10.39 -14.73 -1.30
CA HIS A 84 -9.73 -13.88 -2.28
C HIS A 84 -8.22 -13.80 -2.02
N LEU A 85 -7.42 -14.11 -3.04
CA LEU A 85 -5.97 -13.91 -3.10
C LEU A 85 -5.71 -12.73 -4.05
N ASP A 86 -4.89 -11.78 -3.60
CA ASP A 86 -4.50 -10.64 -4.43
C ASP A 86 -3.65 -11.12 -5.62
N SER A 87 -4.03 -10.73 -6.84
CA SER A 87 -3.39 -11.22 -8.06
C SER A 87 -1.95 -10.77 -8.23
N GLN A 88 -1.52 -9.72 -7.52
CA GLN A 88 -0.15 -9.19 -7.58
C GLN A 88 0.73 -9.67 -6.40
N TRP A 89 0.18 -10.42 -5.45
CA TRP A 89 0.89 -10.87 -4.24
C TRP A 89 2.24 -11.52 -4.55
N GLU A 90 2.24 -12.59 -5.36
CA GLU A 90 3.44 -13.39 -5.64
C GLU A 90 4.51 -12.56 -6.39
N TYR A 91 4.09 -11.75 -7.36
CA TYR A 91 4.99 -10.89 -8.13
C TYR A 91 5.66 -9.84 -7.24
N ASN A 92 4.86 -9.13 -6.45
CA ASN A 92 5.35 -8.08 -5.56
C ASN A 92 6.28 -8.65 -4.49
N ARG A 93 5.86 -9.73 -3.83
CA ARG A 93 6.66 -10.36 -2.78
C ARG A 93 8.01 -10.84 -3.31
N LYS A 94 8.01 -11.56 -4.43
CA LYS A 94 9.26 -12.06 -5.03
C LYS A 94 10.22 -10.91 -5.33
N SER A 95 9.73 -9.83 -5.94
CA SER A 95 10.54 -8.67 -6.31
C SER A 95 11.16 -7.98 -5.10
N LEU A 96 10.39 -7.80 -4.02
CA LEU A 96 10.88 -7.17 -2.79
C LEU A 96 11.89 -8.03 -2.03
N LEU A 97 11.71 -9.35 -2.05
CA LEU A 97 12.69 -10.30 -1.49
C LEU A 97 14.02 -10.22 -2.23
N GLU A 98 13.99 -10.22 -3.57
CA GLU A 98 15.20 -10.11 -4.40
C GLU A 98 15.93 -8.77 -4.20
N LEU A 99 15.19 -7.70 -3.92
CA LEU A 99 15.74 -6.36 -3.68
C LEU A 99 16.12 -6.09 -2.21
N GLY A 100 15.84 -7.02 -1.30
CA GLY A 100 16.20 -6.89 0.12
C GLY A 100 15.52 -5.75 0.86
N VAL A 101 14.37 -5.26 0.37
CA VAL A 101 13.64 -4.15 1.00
C VAL A 101 12.79 -4.65 2.17
N ASN A 102 12.73 -3.85 3.24
CA ASN A 102 11.81 -4.11 4.36
C ASN A 102 10.37 -4.15 3.84
N HIS A 103 9.70 -5.28 4.00
CA HIS A 103 8.36 -5.46 3.46
C HIS A 103 7.47 -6.25 4.41
N GLY A 104 6.16 -6.02 4.33
CA GLY A 104 5.19 -6.77 5.09
C GLY A 104 3.96 -7.13 4.26
N ALA A 105 3.10 -7.91 4.87
CA ALA A 105 1.89 -8.43 4.28
C ALA A 105 0.65 -7.89 5.02
N TYR A 106 -0.43 -7.61 4.29
CA TYR A 106 -1.71 -7.29 4.92
C TYR A 106 -2.87 -8.17 4.44
N HIS A 107 -3.84 -8.33 5.34
CA HIS A 107 -5.09 -9.04 5.12
C HIS A 107 -6.27 -8.08 5.25
N PHE A 108 -7.08 -7.95 4.19
CA PHE A 108 -8.31 -7.16 4.24
C PHE A 108 -9.42 -7.95 4.93
N PHE A 109 -9.83 -7.49 6.11
CA PHE A 109 -10.72 -8.22 7.01
C PHE A 109 -12.20 -8.02 6.67
N GLN A 110 -12.89 -9.13 6.42
CA GLN A 110 -14.34 -9.16 6.24
C GLN A 110 -15.01 -9.36 7.60
N SER A 111 -15.33 -8.26 8.29
CA SER A 111 -15.84 -8.22 9.68
C SER A 111 -17.09 -9.07 9.96
N LYS A 112 -17.92 -9.31 8.94
CA LYS A 112 -19.14 -10.13 9.05
C LYS A 112 -18.90 -11.62 8.79
N LYS A 113 -17.71 -12.02 8.33
CA LYS A 113 -17.29 -13.42 8.16
C LYS A 113 -16.63 -13.94 9.45
N LEU A 114 -16.44 -15.26 9.53
CA LEU A 114 -15.73 -15.89 10.65
C LEU A 114 -14.24 -15.52 10.60
N PRO A 115 -13.58 -15.27 11.75
CA PRO A 115 -12.18 -14.85 11.78
C PRO A 115 -11.20 -16.00 11.51
N VAL A 116 -11.57 -17.24 11.87
CA VAL A 116 -10.67 -18.40 11.76
C VAL A 116 -10.34 -18.73 10.30
N PRO A 117 -11.34 -18.89 9.39
CA PRO A 117 -11.04 -19.17 7.98
C PRO A 117 -10.25 -18.05 7.30
N GLN A 118 -10.45 -16.79 7.72
CA GLN A 118 -9.68 -15.65 7.20
C GLN A 118 -8.20 -15.72 7.62
N ALA A 119 -7.93 -16.10 8.88
CA ALA A 119 -6.56 -16.28 9.36
C ALA A 119 -5.85 -17.45 8.67
N GLU A 120 -6.56 -18.58 8.50
CA GLU A 120 -6.05 -19.75 7.79
C GLU A 120 -5.77 -19.44 6.32
N HIS A 121 -6.66 -18.68 5.67
CA HIS A 121 -6.47 -18.24 4.29
C HIS A 121 -5.27 -17.30 4.15
N PHE A 122 -5.08 -16.36 5.07
CA PHE A 122 -3.88 -15.51 5.07
C PHE A 122 -2.58 -16.33 5.25
N LEU A 123 -2.56 -17.26 6.21
CA LEU A 123 -1.39 -18.08 6.55
C LEU A 123 -1.08 -19.19 5.54
N SER A 124 -2.04 -19.55 4.68
CA SER A 124 -1.78 -20.48 3.57
C SER A 124 -0.94 -19.84 2.45
N HIS A 125 -1.03 -18.52 2.31
CA HIS A 125 -0.35 -17.75 1.26
C HIS A 125 0.85 -16.93 1.76
N TRP A 126 0.86 -16.55 3.04
CA TRP A 126 1.94 -15.78 3.65
C TRP A 126 2.63 -16.54 4.78
N LYS A 127 3.96 -16.45 4.78
CA LYS A 127 4.84 -16.92 5.85
C LYS A 127 5.97 -15.91 6.04
N PRO A 128 6.46 -15.69 7.27
CA PRO A 128 7.60 -14.82 7.51
C PRO A 128 8.81 -15.17 6.66
N SER A 129 9.53 -14.15 6.22
CA SER A 129 10.77 -14.26 5.46
C SER A 129 11.80 -13.24 5.94
N GLU A 130 12.97 -13.18 5.30
CA GLU A 130 13.98 -12.18 5.63
C GLU A 130 13.46 -10.77 5.32
N ASN A 131 13.80 -9.79 6.17
CA ASN A 131 13.30 -8.41 6.10
C ASN A 131 11.77 -8.26 6.17
N GLU A 132 11.08 -9.29 6.66
CA GLU A 132 9.64 -9.28 6.85
C GLU A 132 9.24 -8.43 8.07
N LEU A 133 8.30 -7.52 7.87
CA LEU A 133 7.67 -6.70 8.89
C LEU A 133 6.48 -7.45 9.53
N PRO A 134 6.07 -7.07 10.76
CA PRO A 134 4.88 -7.66 11.36
C PRO A 134 3.66 -7.57 10.42
N PRO A 135 2.89 -8.65 10.23
CA PRO A 135 1.76 -8.64 9.30
C PRO A 135 0.68 -7.68 9.80
N VAL A 136 -0.15 -7.20 8.88
CA VAL A 136 -1.20 -6.22 9.19
C VAL A 136 -2.56 -6.86 9.01
N LEU A 137 -3.44 -6.67 9.99
CA LEU A 137 -4.87 -6.88 9.83
C LEU A 137 -5.53 -5.55 9.49
N ASP A 138 -6.04 -5.43 8.27
CA ASP A 138 -6.76 -4.27 7.79
C ASP A 138 -8.25 -4.39 8.14
N VAL A 139 -8.74 -3.49 9.01
CA VAL A 139 -10.10 -3.53 9.56
C VAL A 139 -10.81 -2.20 9.33
N GLU A 140 -11.54 -2.10 8.22
CA GLU A 140 -12.28 -0.87 7.86
C GLU A 140 -13.79 -1.09 7.77
N ILE A 141 -14.25 -2.34 7.76
CA ILE A 141 -15.66 -2.69 7.59
C ILE A 141 -16.36 -2.84 8.94
N GLU A 142 -17.56 -2.27 9.01
CA GLU A 142 -18.49 -2.44 10.14
C GLU A 142 -18.82 -3.92 10.41
N GLY A 143 -18.74 -4.31 11.68
CA GLY A 143 -19.18 -5.60 12.18
C GLY A 143 -20.70 -5.66 12.37
N PHE A 144 -21.18 -6.69 13.07
CA PHE A 144 -22.56 -6.71 13.56
C PHE A 144 -22.74 -5.76 14.75
N ASP A 145 -21.76 -5.75 15.64
CA ASP A 145 -21.59 -4.79 16.72
C ASP A 145 -20.09 -4.65 17.05
N ASP A 146 -19.75 -3.69 17.91
CA ASP A 146 -18.36 -3.36 18.24
C ASP A 146 -17.68 -4.44 19.11
N GLU A 147 -18.43 -5.19 19.93
CA GLU A 147 -17.86 -6.24 20.77
C GLU A 147 -17.52 -7.48 19.94
N ASP A 148 -18.44 -7.93 19.09
CA ASP A 148 -18.23 -9.01 18.13
C ASP A 148 -17.04 -8.69 17.21
N LEU A 149 -16.98 -7.47 16.65
CA LEU A 149 -15.86 -7.04 15.83
C LEU A 149 -14.52 -7.20 16.56
N ARG A 150 -14.42 -6.66 17.78
CA ARG A 150 -13.18 -6.76 18.58
C ARG A 150 -12.83 -8.20 18.92
N HIS A 151 -13.82 -9.03 19.26
CA HIS A 151 -13.60 -10.45 19.54
C HIS A 151 -13.01 -11.14 18.31
N LYS A 152 -13.60 -10.91 17.13
CA LYS A 152 -13.15 -11.51 15.87
C LYS A 152 -11.75 -11.04 15.47
N VAL A 153 -11.47 -9.74 15.58
CA VAL A 153 -10.13 -9.17 15.37
C VAL A 153 -9.10 -9.83 16.30
N LYS A 154 -9.39 -9.89 17.61
CA LYS A 154 -8.50 -10.54 18.58
C LYS A 154 -8.27 -12.02 18.25
N ARG A 155 -9.31 -12.72 17.79
CA ARG A 155 -9.21 -14.13 17.41
C ARG A 155 -8.31 -14.33 16.20
N TRP A 156 -8.45 -13.51 15.16
CA TRP A 156 -7.59 -13.54 13.97
C TRP A 156 -6.13 -13.28 14.35
N ILE A 157 -5.88 -12.20 15.11
CA ILE A 157 -4.53 -11.81 15.56
C ILE A 157 -3.85 -12.94 16.34
N THR A 158 -4.59 -13.57 17.26
CA THR A 158 -4.06 -14.65 18.09
C THR A 158 -3.62 -15.85 17.25
N ILE A 159 -4.36 -16.18 16.19
CA ILE A 159 -4.03 -17.30 15.31
C ILE A 159 -2.77 -16.99 14.50
N VAL A 160 -2.72 -15.80 13.90
CA VAL A 160 -1.58 -15.37 13.08
C VAL A 160 -0.32 -15.25 13.93
N GLU A 161 -0.36 -14.57 15.08
CA GLU A 161 0.79 -14.44 16.00
C GLU A 161 1.30 -15.80 16.45
N LYS A 162 0.40 -16.74 16.77
CA LYS A 162 0.79 -18.10 17.19
C LYS A 162 1.51 -18.87 16.09
N GLN A 163 1.09 -18.74 14.83
CA GLN A 163 1.65 -19.52 13.72
C GLN A 163 2.88 -18.86 13.10
N SER A 164 2.92 -17.53 13.02
CA SER A 164 4.03 -16.78 12.41
C SER A 164 5.12 -16.40 13.40
N GLY A 165 4.81 -16.35 14.71
CA GLY A 165 5.68 -15.77 15.73
C GLY A 165 5.76 -14.23 15.68
N MET A 166 4.99 -13.59 14.79
CA MET A 166 4.98 -12.14 14.61
C MET A 166 3.60 -11.59 14.98
N ARG A 167 3.55 -10.70 15.98
CA ARG A 167 2.30 -10.06 16.41
C ARG A 167 1.79 -9.11 15.31
N PRO A 168 0.56 -9.29 14.81
CA PRO A 168 0.00 -8.38 13.83
C PRO A 168 -0.19 -6.94 14.31
N ILE A 169 -0.01 -5.99 13.41
CA ILE A 169 -0.43 -4.59 13.53
C ILE A 169 -1.89 -4.49 13.08
N ILE A 170 -2.69 -3.61 13.68
CA ILE A 170 -4.06 -3.33 13.23
C ILE A 170 -4.04 -2.08 12.37
N TYR A 171 -4.42 -2.19 11.10
CA TYR A 171 -4.70 -1.04 10.25
C TYR A 171 -6.18 -0.68 10.28
N THR A 172 -6.47 0.63 10.35
CA THR A 172 -7.84 1.16 10.30
C THR A 172 -7.85 2.68 10.17
N SER A 173 -8.99 3.28 9.82
CA SER A 173 -9.14 4.74 9.83
C SER A 173 -9.12 5.33 11.24
N LEU A 174 -8.72 6.61 11.37
CA LEU A 174 -8.68 7.32 12.65
C LEU A 174 -10.03 7.31 13.38
N HIS A 175 -11.13 7.46 12.65
CA HIS A 175 -12.48 7.43 13.22
C HIS A 175 -12.79 6.07 13.85
N PHE A 176 -12.51 5.00 13.12
CA PHE A 176 -12.76 3.63 13.57
C PHE A 176 -11.89 3.27 14.78
N TYR A 177 -10.60 3.66 14.76
CA TYR A 177 -9.70 3.52 15.89
C TYR A 177 -10.27 4.18 17.16
N GLN A 178 -10.64 5.46 17.07
CA GLN A 178 -11.15 6.22 18.21
C GLN A 178 -12.45 5.63 18.77
N LYS A 179 -13.36 5.20 17.90
CA LYS A 179 -14.68 4.69 18.30
C LYS A 179 -14.62 3.26 18.82
N LYS A 180 -13.77 2.40 18.26
CA LYS A 180 -13.89 0.94 18.42
C LYS A 180 -12.71 0.27 19.08
N PHE A 181 -11.49 0.80 18.90
CA PHE A 181 -10.27 0.10 19.25
C PHE A 181 -9.45 0.76 20.37
N LYS A 182 -9.49 2.09 20.47
CA LYS A 182 -8.72 2.83 21.47
C LYS A 182 -9.10 2.38 22.88
N GLY A 183 -8.11 1.89 23.62
CA GLY A 183 -8.29 1.35 24.99
C GLY A 183 -8.68 -0.13 25.07
N HIS A 184 -9.01 -0.79 23.96
CA HIS A 184 -9.45 -2.20 23.95
C HIS A 184 -8.35 -3.20 23.56
N PHE A 185 -7.26 -2.73 22.95
CA PHE A 185 -6.12 -3.56 22.54
C PHE A 185 -4.83 -3.08 23.21
N PRO A 186 -4.68 -3.32 24.53
CA PRO A 186 -3.45 -2.95 25.21
C PRO A 186 -2.26 -3.66 24.56
N ASN A 187 -1.13 -2.95 24.48
CA ASN A 187 0.12 -3.46 23.92
C ASN A 187 0.07 -3.89 22.44
N HIS A 188 -0.96 -3.50 21.68
CA HIS A 188 -0.97 -3.62 20.22
C HIS A 188 -0.52 -2.33 19.57
N LYS A 189 0.04 -2.46 18.37
CA LYS A 189 0.39 -1.33 17.51
C LYS A 189 -0.64 -1.16 16.42
N PHE A 190 -0.85 0.09 16.04
CA PHE A 190 -1.81 0.50 15.03
C PHE A 190 -1.10 1.20 13.88
N TRP A 191 -1.64 1.00 12.69
CA TRP A 191 -1.38 1.78 11.51
C TRP A 191 -2.66 2.53 11.17
N ILE A 192 -2.62 3.86 11.23
CA ILE A 192 -3.85 4.66 11.12
C ILE A 192 -3.92 5.40 9.80
N ALA A 193 -5.04 5.27 9.10
CA ALA A 193 -5.39 6.11 7.97
C ALA A 193 -5.99 7.45 8.45
N SER A 194 -5.37 8.56 8.05
CA SER A 194 -5.94 9.88 8.27
C SER A 194 -5.37 10.91 7.29
N TYR A 195 -6.21 11.44 6.41
CA TYR A 195 -5.78 12.39 5.38
C TYR A 195 -5.92 13.86 5.82
N SER A 196 -6.17 14.08 7.10
CA SER A 196 -6.19 15.42 7.70
C SER A 196 -4.76 15.98 7.80
N ARG A 197 -4.62 17.30 7.66
CA ARG A 197 -3.31 17.99 7.80
C ARG A 197 -2.73 17.94 9.21
N ASN A 198 -3.55 17.71 10.24
CA ASN A 198 -3.10 17.61 11.63
C ASN A 198 -3.97 16.64 12.43
N PRO A 199 -3.77 15.32 12.27
CA PRO A 199 -4.58 14.31 12.92
C PRO A 199 -4.24 14.14 14.42
N ARG A 200 -3.17 14.79 14.92
CA ARG A 200 -2.68 14.72 16.31
C ARG A 200 -2.42 13.29 16.83
N ILE A 201 -2.10 12.37 15.92
CA ILE A 201 -1.86 10.95 16.21
C ILE A 201 -0.42 10.66 16.64
N GLU A 202 0.50 11.58 16.38
CA GLU A 202 1.92 11.46 16.73
C GLU A 202 2.13 11.22 18.23
N ARG A 203 1.22 11.75 19.07
CA ARG A 203 1.26 11.64 20.53
C ARG A 203 0.75 10.31 21.07
N ASP A 204 0.05 9.51 20.26
CA ASP A 204 -0.47 8.22 20.70
C ASP A 204 0.62 7.14 20.54
N PRO A 205 1.12 6.53 21.64
CA PRO A 205 2.18 5.52 21.56
C PRO A 205 1.71 4.20 20.95
N ALA A 206 0.39 3.98 20.81
CA ALA A 206 -0.16 2.81 20.13
C ALA A 206 -0.03 2.95 18.60
N ILE A 207 -0.04 4.17 18.06
CA ILE A 207 0.04 4.43 16.63
C ILE A 207 1.51 4.42 16.18
N LEU A 208 1.86 3.46 15.34
CA LEU A 208 3.21 3.19 14.84
C LEU A 208 3.41 3.74 13.43
N HIS A 209 2.42 3.50 12.56
CA HIS A 209 2.40 3.95 11.18
C HIS A 209 1.21 4.90 10.95
N TRP A 210 1.37 5.82 10.01
CA TRP A 210 0.33 6.72 9.55
C TRP A 210 0.26 6.70 8.04
N GLN A 211 -0.89 6.27 7.48
CA GLN A 211 -1.22 6.50 6.08
C GLN A 211 -1.80 7.91 5.95
N PHE A 212 -1.03 8.80 5.34
CA PHE A 212 -1.32 10.24 5.32
C PHE A 212 -1.94 10.71 4.01
N THR A 213 -1.89 9.89 2.96
CA THR A 213 -2.57 10.13 1.68
C THR A 213 -2.79 8.81 0.94
N GLU A 214 -3.91 8.73 0.22
CA GLU A 214 -4.23 7.70 -0.78
C GLU A 214 -4.07 8.21 -2.23
N GLY A 215 -3.81 9.51 -2.37
CA GLY A 215 -3.83 10.23 -3.65
C GLY A 215 -2.46 10.56 -4.23
N ALA A 216 -1.38 9.92 -3.77
CA ALA A 216 -0.05 10.21 -4.30
C ALA A 216 0.16 9.56 -5.67
N THR A 217 0.97 10.19 -6.52
CA THR A 217 1.37 9.54 -7.78
C THR A 217 2.31 8.39 -7.46
N LEU A 218 2.12 7.23 -8.09
CA LEU A 218 3.13 6.18 -8.04
C LEU A 218 4.18 6.45 -9.13
N PRO A 219 5.45 6.74 -8.78
CA PRO A 219 6.50 7.00 -9.77
C PRO A 219 6.59 5.83 -10.75
N TYR A 220 6.76 6.12 -12.04
CA TYR A 220 6.79 5.08 -13.08
C TYR A 220 5.49 4.34 -13.38
N HIS A 221 4.37 4.78 -12.79
CA HIS A 221 3.07 4.15 -12.94
C HIS A 221 1.97 5.20 -13.20
N ARG A 222 0.82 4.73 -13.70
CA ARG A 222 -0.36 5.58 -13.99
C ARG A 222 -1.40 5.55 -12.87
N THR A 223 -1.12 4.82 -11.80
CA THR A 223 -1.99 4.60 -10.67
C THR A 223 -1.60 5.51 -9.51
N LEU A 224 -2.54 5.70 -8.60
CA LEU A 224 -2.26 6.33 -7.32
C LEU A 224 -1.73 5.28 -6.35
N VAL A 225 -1.03 5.75 -5.33
CA VAL A 225 -0.50 4.91 -4.26
C VAL A 225 -0.71 5.59 -2.91
N ASP A 226 -0.89 4.73 -1.92
CA ASP A 226 -0.99 5.12 -0.54
C ASP A 226 0.40 5.37 0.03
N LEU A 227 0.58 6.52 0.69
CA LEU A 227 1.83 6.86 1.37
C LEU A 227 1.69 6.78 2.87
N ASN A 228 2.74 6.23 3.45
CA ASN A 228 2.85 5.93 4.85
C ASN A 228 4.09 6.52 5.46
N VAL A 229 4.01 6.95 6.71
CA VAL A 229 5.18 7.27 7.52
C VAL A 229 5.22 6.41 8.77
N SER A 230 6.42 6.04 9.23
CA SER A 230 6.63 5.24 10.44
C SER A 230 7.47 5.97 11.48
N LYS A 231 7.14 5.72 12.75
CA LYS A 231 8.01 6.05 13.89
C LYS A 231 9.24 5.13 13.96
N LEU A 232 9.20 3.96 13.32
CA LEU A 232 10.34 3.06 13.22
C LEU A 232 11.31 3.54 12.15
N ASN A 233 12.58 3.19 12.35
CA ASN A 233 13.67 3.52 11.44
C ASN A 233 14.08 2.25 10.70
N PHE A 234 13.56 2.09 9.49
CA PHE A 234 13.94 1.01 8.57
C PHE A 234 15.07 1.53 7.68
N ARG A 235 16.29 1.55 8.22
CA ARG A 235 17.49 1.82 7.45
C ARG A 235 18.02 0.51 6.89
N ASP A 236 18.49 0.58 5.66
CA ASP A 236 19.37 -0.42 5.06
C ASP A 236 20.81 -0.19 5.55
#